data_AF-A0A9Q4HTR6-F1
#
_entry.id   AF-A0A9Q4HTR6-F1
#
_cell.length_a   1.000
_cell.length_b   1.000
_cell.length_c   1.000
_cell.angle_alpha   90.00
_cell.angle_beta   90.00
_cell.angle_gamma   90.00
#
_symmetry.space_group_name_H-M   'P 1'
#
loop_
_entity.id
_entity.type
_entity.pdbx_description
1 polymer ?
#
loop_
_entity_poly.entity_id
_entity_poly.type
_entity_poly.pdbx_seq_one_letter_code
_entity_poly.pdbx_strand_id
1 'polypeptide(L)'
;MKKNNFKVKENITFEDKANAIEYISNSLFDFDEEGEIIDYSPYYVEPAQVCAILNYFVDGIEFENGESIYDVAVADKEVNEIVNQFFLKPTTVKNPKLTYQQEVMKFVMSHVVEKVEYMKQKSIHAPLCRKDMVGEAIVELINVLSEKANELNVLEANKFIEKYNNPDTSLEDFAKQFMKDEYEKRMGELKENKNESDSIVKDTNESIPEESTSISPKHKLTQAEEFLAKYQEIERRNKSK
;
A
#
# COMPACT_ATOMS: atom_id res chain seq x y z
N MET A 1 18.52 27.73 16.04
CA MET A 1 18.85 28.21 14.67
C MET A 1 19.96 29.27 14.68
N LYS A 2 20.95 29.14 13.78
CA LYS A 2 22.06 30.08 13.59
C LYS A 2 22.14 30.54 12.13
N LYS A 3 22.50 31.81 11.92
CA LYS A 3 22.63 32.44 10.59
C LYS A 3 24.06 32.94 10.39
N ASN A 4 24.70 32.58 9.27
CA ASN A 4 26.04 33.01 8.89
C ASN A 4 26.11 33.28 7.38
N ASN A 5 26.13 34.56 6.98
CA ASN A 5 26.02 34.97 5.58
C ASN A 5 24.77 34.39 4.88
N PHE A 6 23.64 34.42 5.58
CA PHE A 6 22.37 33.86 5.15
C PHE A 6 21.87 34.53 3.86
N LYS A 7 21.71 33.76 2.79
CA LYS A 7 21.25 34.24 1.49
C LYS A 7 20.66 33.12 0.63
N VAL A 8 19.90 33.50 -0.38
CA VAL A 8 19.55 32.56 -1.48
C VAL A 8 20.82 32.18 -2.23
N LYS A 9 20.96 30.90 -2.58
CA LYS A 9 22.06 30.42 -3.42
C LYS A 9 22.12 31.21 -4.73
N GLU A 10 23.32 31.60 -5.14
CA GLU A 10 23.53 32.33 -6.39
C GLU A 10 23.16 31.49 -7.62
N ASN A 11 23.36 30.18 -7.52
CA ASN A 11 22.98 29.21 -8.55
C ASN A 11 22.30 28.01 -7.89
N ILE A 12 20.98 27.90 -8.03
CA ILE A 12 20.22 26.72 -7.62
C ILE A 12 20.34 25.67 -8.74
N THR A 13 21.08 24.62 -8.44
CA THR A 13 21.41 23.56 -9.40
C THR A 13 20.19 22.68 -9.71
N PHE A 14 20.34 21.80 -10.71
CA PHE A 14 19.33 20.76 -10.94
C PHE A 14 19.24 19.79 -9.76
N GLU A 15 20.38 19.43 -9.17
CA GLU A 15 20.44 18.53 -8.01
C GLU A 15 19.71 19.11 -6.80
N ASP A 16 19.87 20.40 -6.51
CA ASP A 16 19.11 21.09 -5.45
C ASP A 16 17.59 20.95 -5.68
N LYS A 17 17.14 21.13 -6.93
CA LYS A 17 15.72 21.01 -7.29
C LYS A 17 15.23 19.57 -7.16
N ALA A 18 16.02 18.59 -7.60
CA ALA A 18 15.69 17.18 -7.48
C ALA A 18 15.56 16.77 -6.01
N ASN A 19 16.52 17.18 -5.16
CA ASN A 19 16.48 16.93 -3.73
C ASN A 19 15.27 17.58 -3.05
N ALA A 20 14.91 18.81 -3.45
CA ALA A 20 13.70 19.46 -2.97
C ALA A 20 12.41 18.72 -3.40
N ILE A 21 12.35 18.22 -4.65
CA ILE A 21 11.22 17.42 -5.14
C ILE A 21 11.06 16.14 -4.32
N GLU A 22 12.16 15.41 -4.10
CA GLU A 22 12.17 14.19 -3.29
C GLU A 22 11.75 14.47 -1.86
N TYR A 23 12.36 15.49 -1.23
CA TYR A 23 12.05 15.88 0.15
C TYR A 23 10.58 16.23 0.33
N ILE A 24 10.05 17.13 -0.51
CA ILE A 24 8.66 17.56 -0.39
C ILE A 24 7.73 16.38 -0.60
N SER A 25 7.95 15.58 -1.65
CA SER A 25 7.07 14.46 -1.98
C SER A 25 7.04 13.43 -0.86
N ASN A 26 8.21 13.06 -0.33
CA ASN A 26 8.32 12.06 0.74
C ASN A 26 7.76 12.58 2.07
N SER A 27 7.82 13.89 2.33
CA SER A 27 7.26 14.50 3.55
C SER A 27 5.74 14.42 3.64
N LEU A 28 5.05 14.03 2.55
CA LEU A 28 3.59 13.89 2.53
C LEU A 28 3.12 12.47 2.85
N PHE A 29 4.02 11.51 3.00
CA PHE A 29 3.69 10.10 3.20
C PHE A 29 4.43 9.53 4.40
N ASP A 30 3.75 8.65 5.12
CA ASP A 30 4.37 7.78 6.12
C ASP A 30 4.64 6.42 5.49
N PHE A 31 5.78 5.82 5.84
CA PHE A 31 6.23 4.55 5.30
C PHE A 31 6.42 3.51 6.43
N ASP A 32 6.14 2.24 6.14
CA ASP A 32 6.51 1.12 7.01
C ASP A 32 7.99 0.74 6.88
N GLU A 33 8.40 -0.31 7.59
CA GLU A 33 9.79 -0.80 7.60
C GLU A 33 10.21 -1.35 6.22
N GLU A 34 9.25 -1.79 5.42
CA GLU A 34 9.41 -2.31 4.07
C GLU A 34 9.41 -1.20 2.99
N GLY A 35 9.08 0.04 3.37
CA GLY A 35 9.04 1.20 2.48
C GLY A 35 7.74 1.37 1.72
N GLU A 36 6.66 0.71 2.15
CA GLU A 36 5.32 0.87 1.62
C GLU A 36 4.57 2.01 2.33
N ILE A 37 3.68 2.68 1.60
CA ILE A 37 2.95 3.86 2.10
C ILE A 37 1.85 3.41 3.07
N ILE A 38 1.93 3.88 4.32
CA ILE A 38 0.92 3.66 5.36
C ILE A 38 -0.14 4.75 5.35
N ASP A 39 0.28 6.01 5.24
CA ASP A 39 -0.60 7.17 5.33
C ASP A 39 -0.19 8.29 4.37
N TYR A 40 -1.15 9.16 4.06
CA TYR A 40 -0.98 10.34 3.23
C TYR A 40 -1.48 11.59 3.95
N SER A 41 -0.56 12.51 4.22
CA SER A 41 -0.78 13.71 5.02
C SER A 41 -0.58 14.99 4.17
N PRO A 42 -1.58 15.38 3.34
CA PRO A 42 -1.47 16.51 2.42
C PRO A 42 -1.28 17.87 3.11
N TYR A 43 -1.63 17.98 4.39
CA TYR A 43 -1.48 19.21 5.17
C TYR A 43 -0.01 19.55 5.50
N TYR A 44 0.95 18.64 5.24
CA TYR A 44 2.38 18.92 5.35
C TYR A 44 2.99 19.61 4.12
N VAL A 45 2.22 19.88 3.06
CA VAL A 45 2.75 20.52 1.84
C VAL A 45 3.46 21.84 2.15
N GLU A 46 2.82 22.76 2.86
CA GLU A 46 3.43 24.06 3.16
C GLU A 46 4.68 23.92 4.07
N PRO A 47 4.63 23.20 5.21
CA PRO A 47 5.83 22.92 6.00
C PRO A 47 6.98 22.32 5.18
N ALA A 48 6.69 21.33 4.34
CA ALA A 48 7.69 20.67 3.52
C ALA A 48 8.32 21.62 2.48
N GLN A 49 7.53 22.53 1.90
CA GLN A 49 8.04 23.56 0.99
C GLN A 49 9.02 24.51 1.70
N VAL A 50 8.66 24.98 2.89
CA VAL A 50 9.53 25.85 3.70
C VAL A 50 10.84 25.14 4.03
N CYS A 51 10.76 23.91 4.55
CA CYS A 51 11.93 23.11 4.87
C CYS A 51 12.80 22.84 3.64
N ALA A 52 12.22 22.52 2.48
CA ALA A 52 12.97 22.29 1.25
C ALA A 52 13.69 23.54 0.75
N ILE A 53 13.06 24.72 0.83
CA ILE A 53 13.72 25.99 0.50
C ILE A 53 14.95 26.20 1.40
N LEU A 54 14.79 25.97 2.70
CA LEU A 54 15.86 26.20 3.68
C LEU A 54 16.99 25.18 3.60
N ASN A 55 16.68 23.95 3.20
CA ASN A 55 17.67 22.88 3.07
C ASN A 55 18.44 22.92 1.75
N TYR A 56 17.79 23.37 0.66
CA TYR A 56 18.35 23.19 -0.69
C TYR A 56 18.57 24.48 -1.46
N PHE A 57 17.90 25.59 -1.15
CA PHE A 57 17.94 26.81 -1.98
C PHE A 57 18.60 28.01 -1.31
N VAL A 58 18.99 27.89 -0.04
CA VAL A 58 19.66 28.94 0.71
C VAL A 58 21.00 28.43 1.25
N ASP A 59 21.91 29.37 1.46
CA ASP A 59 23.18 29.15 2.15
C ASP A 59 23.16 29.90 3.48
N GLY A 60 24.00 29.47 4.42
CA GLY A 60 24.30 30.25 5.62
C GLY A 60 23.26 30.15 6.73
N ILE A 61 22.53 29.04 6.80
CA ILE A 61 21.60 28.74 7.91
C ILE A 61 21.88 27.34 8.45
N GLU A 62 21.85 27.22 9.77
CA GLU A 62 22.01 25.96 10.50
C GLU A 62 20.91 25.84 11.55
N PHE A 63 20.32 24.66 11.68
CA PHE A 63 19.27 24.35 12.65
C PHE A 63 19.84 23.45 13.75
N GLU A 64 19.33 23.59 14.97
CA GLU A 64 19.72 22.74 16.09
C GLU A 64 18.93 21.42 16.08
N ASN A 65 19.52 20.35 16.61
CA ASN A 65 18.86 19.06 16.66
C ASN A 65 17.56 19.14 17.47
N GLY A 66 16.47 18.65 16.88
CA GLY A 66 15.14 18.65 17.50
C GLY A 66 14.35 19.94 17.32
N GLU A 67 14.89 20.98 16.66
CA GLU A 67 14.12 22.15 16.27
C GLU A 67 13.15 21.82 15.12
N SER A 68 11.92 22.32 15.21
CA SER A 68 11.00 22.37 14.07
C SER A 68 11.46 23.47 13.12
N ILE A 69 12.04 23.07 11.99
CA ILE A 69 12.54 24.01 10.96
C ILE A 69 11.42 24.99 10.54
N TYR A 70 10.20 24.48 10.34
CA TYR A 70 9.06 25.30 9.96
C TYR A 70 8.74 26.37 11.02
N ASP A 71 8.56 25.99 12.28
CA ASP A 71 8.13 26.93 13.33
C ASP A 71 9.17 28.03 13.54
N VAL A 72 10.46 27.66 13.56
CA VAL A 72 11.55 28.60 13.77
C VAL A 72 11.70 29.53 12.56
N ALA A 73 11.54 29.01 11.33
CA ALA A 73 11.61 29.81 10.12
C ALA A 73 10.45 30.80 9.96
N VAL A 74 9.23 30.38 10.33
CA VAL A 74 8.05 31.25 10.26
C VAL A 74 8.12 32.36 11.31
N ALA A 75 8.68 32.08 12.49
CA ALA A 75 8.85 33.06 13.57
C ALA A 75 9.96 34.09 13.30
N ASP A 76 11.02 33.73 12.58
CA ASP A 76 12.11 34.65 12.25
C ASP A 76 11.79 35.47 10.99
N LYS A 77 11.65 36.79 11.17
CA LYS A 77 11.27 37.72 10.10
C LYS A 77 12.20 37.68 8.88
N GLU A 78 13.51 37.62 9.09
CA GLU A 78 14.50 37.62 8.00
C GLU A 78 14.42 36.33 7.19
N VAL A 79 14.31 35.19 7.88
CA VAL A 79 14.15 33.87 7.24
C VAL A 79 12.83 33.80 6.47
N ASN A 80 11.74 34.23 7.10
CA ASN A 80 10.41 34.26 6.49
C ASN A 80 10.37 35.15 5.23
N GLU A 81 11.04 36.31 5.25
CA GLU A 81 11.15 37.20 4.08
C GLU A 81 11.89 36.55 2.90
N ILE A 82 12.96 35.80 3.16
CA ILE A 82 13.67 35.04 2.11
C ILE A 82 12.80 33.91 1.56
N VAL A 83 12.19 33.11 2.44
CA VAL A 83 11.31 32.00 2.07
C VAL A 83 10.15 32.48 1.20
N ASN A 84 9.55 33.62 1.56
CA ASN A 84 8.44 34.23 0.80
C ASN A 84 8.79 34.66 -0.62
N GLN A 85 10.07 34.76 -0.99
CA GLN A 85 10.47 35.07 -2.37
C GLN A 85 10.16 33.94 -3.35
N PHE A 86 10.01 32.71 -2.86
CA PHE A 86 9.72 31.53 -3.67
C PHE A 86 8.21 31.35 -3.94
N PHE A 87 7.35 31.97 -3.13
CA PHE A 87 5.90 31.83 -3.27
C PHE A 87 5.29 32.87 -4.21
N LEU A 88 4.24 32.45 -4.91
CA LEU A 88 3.45 33.35 -5.75
C LEU A 88 2.59 34.25 -4.86
N LYS A 89 2.76 35.56 -5.01
CA LYS A 89 1.86 36.52 -4.37
C LYS A 89 0.55 36.58 -5.14
N PRO A 90 -0.61 36.68 -4.47
CA PRO A 90 -1.88 36.94 -5.12
C PRO A 90 -1.76 38.17 -6.02
N THR A 91 -2.06 38.01 -7.30
CA THR A 91 -1.99 39.10 -8.28
C THR A 91 -3.16 39.00 -9.24
N THR A 92 -3.69 40.16 -9.63
CA THR A 92 -4.77 40.30 -10.61
C THR A 92 -4.25 40.32 -12.05
N VAL A 93 -2.91 40.35 -12.23
CA VAL A 93 -2.26 40.40 -13.53
C VAL A 93 -2.27 39.02 -14.19
N LYS A 94 -2.76 38.94 -15.43
CA LYS A 94 -2.66 37.72 -16.26
C LYS A 94 -1.19 37.48 -16.64
N ASN A 95 -0.66 36.29 -16.35
CA ASN A 95 0.71 35.86 -16.63
C ASN A 95 1.78 36.79 -16.01
N PRO A 96 1.86 36.88 -14.67
CA PRO A 96 2.90 37.67 -14.02
C PRO A 96 4.29 37.14 -14.40
N LYS A 97 5.22 38.05 -14.68
CA LYS A 97 6.63 37.69 -14.84
C LYS A 97 7.14 37.19 -13.49
N LEU A 98 7.58 35.93 -13.47
CA LEU A 98 8.08 35.30 -12.26
C LEU A 98 9.50 35.78 -11.94
N THR A 99 9.83 35.84 -10.65
CA THR A 99 11.22 35.95 -10.21
C THR A 99 11.94 34.62 -10.42
N TYR A 100 13.27 34.62 -10.41
CA TYR A 100 14.07 33.39 -10.50
C TYR A 100 13.65 32.36 -9.43
N GLN A 101 13.47 32.81 -8.19
CA GLN A 101 13.02 31.99 -7.06
C GLN A 101 11.63 31.37 -7.33
N GLN A 102 10.70 32.14 -7.89
CA GLN A 102 9.37 31.66 -8.25
C GLN A 102 9.40 30.68 -9.43
N GLU A 103 10.29 30.88 -10.40
CA GLU A 103 10.48 29.92 -11.50
C GLU A 103 11.03 28.59 -10.98
N VAL A 104 12.00 28.64 -10.07
CA VAL A 104 12.54 27.45 -9.38
C VAL A 104 11.42 26.74 -8.62
N MET A 105 10.64 27.44 -7.81
CA MET A 105 9.58 26.83 -7.02
C MET A 105 8.44 26.28 -7.90
N LYS A 106 8.10 26.96 -9.00
CA LYS A 106 7.13 26.46 -9.97
C LYS A 106 7.60 25.16 -10.61
N PHE A 107 8.87 25.07 -10.99
CA PHE A 107 9.47 23.84 -11.52
C PHE A 107 9.40 22.71 -10.49
N VAL A 108 9.81 22.96 -9.24
CA VAL A 108 9.77 21.96 -8.17
C VAL A 108 8.35 21.47 -7.95
N MET A 109 7.39 22.38 -7.77
CA MET A 109 6.02 22.00 -7.45
C MET A 109 5.29 21.31 -8.59
N SER A 110 5.60 21.60 -9.87
CA SER A 110 5.01 20.83 -10.97
C SER A 110 5.43 19.37 -10.93
N HIS A 111 6.68 19.08 -10.57
CA HIS A 111 7.18 17.71 -10.47
C HIS A 111 6.76 17.03 -9.16
N VAL A 112 6.63 17.78 -8.05
CA VAL A 112 6.05 17.25 -6.82
C VAL A 112 4.62 16.76 -7.07
N VAL A 113 3.79 17.53 -7.80
CA VAL A 113 2.42 17.10 -8.13
C VAL A 113 2.43 15.78 -8.92
N GLU A 114 3.28 15.67 -9.94
CA GLU A 114 3.39 14.44 -10.74
C GLU A 114 3.89 13.24 -9.90
N LYS A 115 4.92 13.46 -9.07
CA LYS A 115 5.50 12.41 -8.22
C LYS A 115 4.54 11.93 -7.14
N VAL A 116 3.84 12.85 -6.47
CA VAL A 116 2.81 12.53 -5.47
C VAL A 116 1.69 11.73 -6.11
N GLU A 117 1.26 12.10 -7.32
CA GLU A 117 0.24 11.33 -8.03
C GLU A 117 0.75 9.92 -8.38
N TYR A 118 1.98 9.79 -8.88
CA TYR A 118 2.61 8.49 -9.10
C TYR A 118 2.64 7.63 -7.83
N MET A 119 3.04 8.20 -6.69
CA MET A 119 3.10 7.50 -5.41
C MET A 119 1.73 7.04 -4.92
N LYS A 120 0.70 7.89 -5.03
CA LYS A 120 -0.70 7.52 -4.73
C LYS A 120 -1.17 6.36 -5.59
N GLN A 121 -0.95 6.44 -6.91
CA GLN A 121 -1.34 5.38 -7.84
C GLN A 121 -0.61 4.08 -7.53
N LYS A 122 0.71 4.13 -7.27
CA LYS A 122 1.51 2.97 -6.90
C LYS A 122 0.95 2.28 -5.64
N SER A 123 0.62 3.04 -4.60
CA SER A 123 0.04 2.52 -3.35
C SER A 123 -1.35 1.90 -3.56
N ILE A 124 -2.25 2.58 -4.28
CA ILE A 124 -3.61 2.10 -4.54
C ILE A 124 -3.61 0.82 -5.40
N HIS A 125 -2.68 0.70 -6.34
CA HIS A 125 -2.62 -0.42 -7.26
C HIS A 125 -1.70 -1.56 -6.81
N ALA A 126 -0.95 -1.40 -5.72
CA ALA A 126 -0.17 -2.48 -5.13
C ALA A 126 -1.11 -3.64 -4.73
N PRO A 127 -0.91 -4.88 -5.23
CA PRO A 127 -1.80 -6.01 -4.94
C PRO A 127 -1.96 -6.30 -3.45
N LEU A 128 -0.91 -6.09 -2.66
CA LEU A 128 -0.91 -6.27 -1.20
C LEU A 128 -1.69 -5.17 -0.46
N CYS A 129 -1.81 -3.98 -1.05
CA CYS A 129 -2.50 -2.83 -0.47
C CYS A 129 -3.93 -2.65 -1.01
N ARG A 130 -4.29 -3.36 -2.08
CA ARG A 130 -5.67 -3.43 -2.58
C ARG A 130 -6.55 -4.16 -1.57
N LYS A 131 -7.27 -3.38 -0.75
CA LYS A 131 -8.36 -3.86 0.11
C LYS A 131 -9.67 -4.09 -0.64
N ASP A 132 -9.61 -4.15 -1.98
CA ASP A 132 -10.76 -4.56 -2.79
C ASP A 132 -10.81 -6.09 -2.91
N MET A 133 -11.95 -6.61 -3.39
CA MET A 133 -12.18 -8.06 -3.48
C MET A 133 -11.13 -8.80 -4.31
N VAL A 134 -10.50 -8.12 -5.29
CA VAL A 134 -9.51 -8.74 -6.16
C VAL A 134 -8.16 -8.80 -5.46
N GLY A 135 -7.77 -7.75 -4.72
CA GLY A 135 -6.56 -7.77 -3.91
C GLY A 135 -6.62 -8.79 -2.78
N GLU A 136 -7.73 -8.86 -2.02
CA GLU A 136 -7.90 -9.87 -0.98
C GLU A 136 -7.89 -11.30 -1.55
N ALA A 137 -8.56 -11.53 -2.70
CA ALA A 137 -8.55 -12.83 -3.36
C ALA A 137 -7.15 -13.22 -3.88
N ILE A 138 -6.36 -12.27 -4.38
CA ILE A 138 -4.98 -12.52 -4.83
C ILE A 138 -4.09 -12.87 -3.63
N VAL A 139 -4.21 -12.15 -2.50
CA VAL A 139 -3.42 -12.45 -1.30
C VAL A 139 -3.79 -13.80 -0.71
N GLU A 140 -5.08 -14.11 -0.62
CA GLU A 140 -5.56 -15.41 -0.15
C GLU A 140 -5.11 -16.54 -1.08
N LEU A 141 -5.16 -16.31 -2.40
CA LEU A 141 -4.63 -17.24 -3.39
C LEU A 141 -3.11 -17.44 -3.22
N ILE A 142 -2.34 -16.38 -3.03
CA ILE A 142 -0.89 -16.49 -2.77
C ILE A 142 -0.63 -17.35 -1.54
N ASN A 143 -1.35 -17.09 -0.43
CA ASN A 143 -1.18 -17.86 0.80
C ASN A 143 -1.55 -19.33 0.62
N VAL A 144 -2.68 -19.63 -0.04
CA VAL A 144 -3.10 -21.01 -0.34
C VAL A 144 -2.09 -21.69 -1.26
N LEU A 145 -1.54 -20.99 -2.25
CA LEU A 145 -0.51 -21.53 -3.13
C LEU A 145 0.81 -21.78 -2.40
N SER A 146 1.20 -20.91 -1.46
CA SER A 146 2.38 -21.10 -0.63
C SER A 146 2.22 -22.28 0.34
N GLU A 147 1.06 -22.43 0.97
CA GLU A 147 0.73 -23.59 1.81
C GLU A 147 0.73 -24.88 0.98
N LYS A 148 0.08 -24.85 -0.19
CA LYS A 148 0.04 -25.98 -1.11
C LYS A 148 1.42 -26.32 -1.65
N ALA A 149 2.26 -25.35 -1.98
CA ALA A 149 3.62 -25.62 -2.46
C ALA A 149 4.46 -26.41 -1.43
N ASN A 150 4.18 -26.25 -0.14
CA ASN A 150 4.82 -27.02 0.93
C ASN A 150 4.23 -28.43 1.11
N GLU A 151 3.02 -28.69 0.60
CA GLU A 151 2.30 -29.97 0.70
C GLU A 151 2.35 -30.80 -0.58
N LEU A 152 2.49 -30.16 -1.74
CA LEU A 152 2.34 -30.78 -3.05
C LEU A 152 3.59 -31.61 -3.38
N ASN A 153 3.36 -32.88 -3.71
CA ASN A 153 4.38 -33.63 -4.45
C ASN A 153 4.37 -33.19 -5.94
N VAL A 154 5.43 -33.55 -6.67
CA VAL A 154 5.63 -33.15 -8.09
C VAL A 154 4.42 -33.45 -8.98
N LEU A 155 3.68 -34.53 -8.71
CA LEU A 155 2.51 -34.92 -9.51
C LEU A 155 1.34 -33.95 -9.30
N GLU A 156 1.10 -33.54 -8.07
CA GLU A 156 -0.01 -32.64 -7.73
C GLU A 156 0.30 -31.20 -8.15
N ALA A 157 1.56 -30.78 -8.06
CA ALA A 157 2.03 -29.50 -8.60
C ALA A 157 1.82 -29.43 -10.12
N ASN A 158 2.12 -30.51 -10.86
CA ASN A 158 1.90 -30.56 -12.30
C ASN A 158 0.41 -30.47 -12.67
N LYS A 159 -0.48 -31.16 -11.95
CA LYS A 159 -1.93 -31.05 -12.15
C LYS A 159 -2.46 -29.64 -11.89
N PHE A 160 -1.93 -28.97 -10.88
CA PHE A 160 -2.27 -27.57 -10.59
C PHE A 160 -1.86 -26.66 -11.75
N ILE A 161 -0.62 -26.78 -12.22
CA ILE A 161 -0.09 -25.99 -13.34
C ILE A 161 -0.91 -26.26 -14.61
N GLU A 162 -1.19 -27.51 -14.98
CA GLU A 162 -1.99 -27.83 -16.17
C GLU A 162 -3.40 -27.23 -16.13
N LYS A 163 -4.02 -27.20 -14.94
CA LYS A 163 -5.39 -26.73 -14.79
C LYS A 163 -5.52 -25.21 -14.91
N TYR A 164 -4.51 -24.47 -14.47
CA TYR A 164 -4.62 -23.02 -14.29
C TYR A 164 -3.62 -22.19 -15.10
N ASN A 165 -2.61 -22.80 -15.71
CA ASN A 165 -1.64 -22.11 -16.54
C ASN A 165 -2.15 -21.98 -17.99
N ASN A 166 -3.19 -21.18 -18.17
CA ASN A 166 -3.66 -20.79 -19.50
C ASN A 166 -3.30 -19.30 -19.76
N PRO A 167 -2.39 -19.01 -20.72
CA PRO A 167 -1.89 -17.67 -20.98
C PRO A 167 -2.95 -16.70 -21.51
N ASP A 168 -4.10 -17.20 -21.99
CA ASP A 168 -5.19 -16.38 -22.54
C ASP A 168 -6.23 -15.95 -21.48
N THR A 169 -6.07 -16.39 -20.23
CA THR A 169 -7.00 -16.09 -19.13
C THR A 169 -6.54 -14.87 -18.35
N SER A 170 -7.45 -13.93 -18.06
CA SER A 170 -7.13 -12.81 -17.18
C SER A 170 -6.90 -13.29 -15.74
N LEU A 171 -6.11 -12.53 -14.96
CA LEU A 171 -5.88 -12.82 -13.54
C LEU A 171 -7.20 -12.86 -12.74
N GLU A 172 -8.18 -12.04 -13.15
CA GLU A 172 -9.51 -12.00 -12.52
C GLU A 172 -10.32 -13.27 -12.80
N ASP A 173 -10.27 -13.78 -14.03
CA ASP A 173 -10.95 -15.02 -14.40
C ASP A 173 -10.32 -16.23 -13.71
N PHE A 174 -8.98 -16.24 -13.61
CA PHE A 174 -8.24 -17.23 -12.84
C PHE A 174 -8.66 -17.23 -11.37
N ALA A 175 -8.69 -16.06 -10.71
CA ALA A 175 -9.10 -15.94 -9.32
C ALA A 175 -10.55 -16.44 -9.10
N LYS A 176 -11.48 -16.07 -9.98
CA LYS A 176 -12.89 -16.54 -9.91
C LYS A 176 -12.99 -18.05 -10.05
N GLN A 177 -12.26 -18.64 -11.00
CA GLN A 177 -12.30 -20.07 -11.26
C GLN A 177 -11.67 -20.87 -10.11
N PHE A 178 -10.51 -20.44 -9.61
CA PHE A 178 -9.87 -21.08 -8.46
C PHE A 178 -10.76 -21.05 -7.22
N MET A 179 -11.38 -19.91 -6.91
CA MET A 179 -12.28 -19.78 -5.75
C MET A 179 -13.50 -20.68 -5.87
N LYS A 180 -14.05 -20.80 -7.09
CA LYS A 180 -15.17 -21.72 -7.35
C LYS A 180 -14.76 -23.18 -7.14
N ASP A 181 -13.59 -23.56 -7.64
CA ASP A 181 -13.10 -24.94 -7.56
C ASP A 181 -12.78 -25.35 -6.11
N GLU A 182 -12.17 -24.46 -5.32
CA GLU A 182 -11.93 -24.68 -3.89
C GLU A 182 -13.24 -24.74 -3.10
N TYR A 183 -14.22 -23.91 -3.44
CA TYR A 183 -15.55 -23.98 -2.84
C TYR A 183 -16.22 -25.33 -3.09
N GLU A 184 -16.22 -25.79 -4.34
CA GLU A 184 -16.83 -27.07 -4.72
C GLU A 184 -16.13 -28.25 -4.04
N LYS A 185 -14.80 -28.21 -3.95
CA LYS A 185 -14.00 -29.23 -3.26
C LYS A 185 -14.34 -29.30 -1.77
N ARG A 186 -14.32 -28.17 -1.05
CA ARG A 186 -14.64 -28.12 0.39
C ARG A 186 -16.09 -28.55 0.66
N MET A 187 -17.03 -28.19 -0.22
CA MET A 187 -18.42 -28.65 -0.12
C MET A 187 -18.59 -30.14 -0.41
N GLY A 188 -17.75 -30.72 -1.27
CA GLY A 188 -17.67 -32.16 -1.50
C GLY A 188 -17.17 -32.91 -0.26
N GLU A 189 -16.06 -32.45 0.32
CA GLU A 189 -15.47 -33.00 1.56
C GLU A 189 -16.47 -32.92 2.74
N LEU A 190 -17.26 -31.84 2.84
CA LEU A 190 -18.33 -31.71 3.85
C LEU A 190 -19.47 -32.73 3.68
N LYS A 191 -19.77 -33.16 2.44
CA LYS A 191 -20.81 -34.16 2.16
C LYS A 191 -20.30 -35.58 2.40
N GLU A 192 -19.05 -35.88 2.05
CA GLU A 192 -18.43 -37.18 2.31
C GLU A 192 -18.28 -37.44 3.82
N ASN A 193 -17.82 -36.44 4.59
CA ASN A 193 -17.70 -36.56 6.05
C ASN A 193 -19.04 -36.77 6.76
N LYS A 194 -20.14 -36.21 6.24
CA LYS A 194 -21.50 -36.48 6.77
C LYS A 194 -21.95 -37.91 6.50
N ASN A 195 -21.64 -38.45 5.32
CA ASN A 195 -22.00 -39.82 4.95
C ASN A 195 -21.16 -40.88 5.68
N GLU A 196 -19.91 -40.59 6.04
CA GLU A 196 -19.09 -41.47 6.90
C GLU A 196 -19.56 -41.47 8.36
N SER A 197 -20.02 -40.34 8.90
CA SER A 197 -20.57 -40.30 10.25
C SER A 197 -21.89 -41.07 10.41
N ASP A 198 -22.68 -41.20 9.34
CA ASP A 198 -23.94 -41.97 9.35
C ASP A 198 -23.73 -43.48 9.14
N SER A 199 -22.58 -43.90 8.59
CA SER A 199 -22.28 -45.33 8.38
C SER A 199 -21.62 -45.99 9.61
N ILE A 200 -20.94 -45.21 10.47
CA ILE A 200 -20.22 -45.74 11.65
C ILE A 200 -21.18 -46.06 12.83
N VAL A 201 -22.44 -45.62 12.82
CA VAL A 201 -23.39 -45.89 13.93
C VAL A 201 -24.01 -47.30 13.87
N LYS A 202 -23.67 -48.16 12.90
CA LYS A 202 -24.29 -49.49 12.79
C LYS A 202 -23.48 -50.73 13.19
N ASP A 203 -22.20 -50.64 13.52
CA ASP A 203 -21.48 -51.80 14.05
C ASP A 203 -20.54 -51.40 15.19
N THR A 204 -21.03 -51.50 16.42
CA THR A 204 -20.20 -51.51 17.62
C THR A 204 -19.97 -52.96 18.04
N ASN A 205 -18.74 -53.45 17.87
CA ASN A 205 -18.07 -54.25 18.90
C ASN A 205 -16.55 -54.37 18.66
N GLU A 206 -15.82 -54.06 19.73
CA GLU A 206 -14.43 -54.43 20.10
C GLU A 206 -13.21 -53.58 19.65
N SER A 207 -12.62 -52.95 20.69
CA SER A 207 -11.19 -52.68 21.00
C SER A 207 -10.40 -51.55 20.28
N ILE A 208 -9.88 -50.63 21.10
CA ILE A 208 -8.94 -49.49 20.88
C ILE A 208 -7.49 -50.05 21.04
N PRO A 209 -6.34 -49.48 20.58
CA PRO A 209 -6.03 -48.05 20.35
C PRO A 209 -5.14 -47.67 19.14
N GLU A 210 -5.15 -46.39 18.75
CA GLU A 210 -3.92 -45.62 18.51
C GLU A 210 -4.20 -44.10 18.37
N GLU A 211 -3.37 -43.32 19.07
CA GLU A 211 -3.34 -41.85 19.04
C GLU A 211 -2.97 -41.35 17.64
N SER A 212 -3.88 -40.58 17.03
CA SER A 212 -3.50 -39.58 16.03
C SER A 212 -4.15 -38.26 16.42
N THR A 213 -3.34 -37.20 16.37
CA THR A 213 -3.71 -35.80 16.60
C THR A 213 -4.75 -35.36 15.57
N SER A 214 -6.01 -35.76 15.79
CA SER A 214 -7.13 -35.34 14.97
C SER A 214 -7.53 -33.92 15.34
N ILE A 215 -7.31 -32.98 14.41
CA ILE A 215 -7.98 -31.68 14.46
C ILE A 215 -9.48 -31.98 14.41
N SER A 216 -10.17 -31.69 15.50
CA SER A 216 -11.58 -32.03 15.69
C SER A 216 -12.41 -31.62 14.46
N PRO A 217 -13.31 -32.49 13.95
CA PRO A 217 -14.21 -32.18 12.84
C PRO A 217 -14.99 -30.88 13.02
N LYS A 218 -15.26 -30.48 14.28
CA LYS A 218 -15.89 -29.20 14.63
C LYS A 218 -15.07 -27.98 14.21
N HIS A 219 -13.74 -28.04 14.31
CA HIS A 219 -12.86 -26.89 14.02
C HIS A 219 -12.74 -26.61 12.51
N LYS A 220 -12.80 -27.67 11.67
CA LYS A 220 -12.84 -27.54 10.21
C LYS A 220 -14.21 -27.06 9.73
N LEU A 221 -15.30 -27.49 10.37
CA LEU A 221 -16.64 -26.98 10.11
C LEU A 221 -16.74 -25.47 10.35
N THR A 222 -16.19 -24.97 11.46
CA THR A 222 -16.23 -23.53 11.79
C THR A 222 -15.48 -22.65 10.78
N GLN A 223 -14.32 -23.07 10.27
CA GLN A 223 -13.60 -22.31 9.24
C GLN A 223 -14.33 -22.28 7.89
N ALA A 224 -14.95 -23.39 7.49
CA ALA A 224 -15.74 -23.45 6.26
C ALA A 224 -17.02 -22.61 6.36
N GLU A 225 -17.65 -22.58 7.53
CA GLU A 225 -18.82 -21.74 7.84
C GLU A 225 -18.46 -20.24 7.87
N GLU A 226 -17.31 -19.88 8.44
CA GLU A 226 -16.79 -18.50 8.44
C GLU A 226 -16.48 -18.01 7.01
N PHE A 227 -15.85 -18.86 6.20
CA PHE A 227 -15.57 -18.55 4.80
C PHE A 227 -16.85 -18.41 3.98
N LEU A 228 -17.85 -19.29 4.19
CA LEU A 228 -19.16 -19.23 3.55
C LEU A 228 -19.91 -17.94 3.92
N ALA A 229 -19.89 -17.56 5.20
CA ALA A 229 -20.51 -16.33 5.67
C ALA A 229 -19.88 -15.09 5.01
N LYS A 230 -18.55 -15.09 4.88
CA LYS A 230 -17.79 -14.02 4.24
C LYS A 230 -18.12 -13.93 2.74
N TYR A 231 -18.14 -15.07 2.04
CA TYR A 231 -18.51 -15.14 0.62
C TYR A 231 -19.94 -14.64 0.34
N GLN A 232 -20.92 -15.05 1.16
CA GLN A 232 -22.32 -14.63 1.00
C GLN A 232 -22.54 -13.15 1.33
N GLU A 233 -21.79 -12.62 2.29
CA GLU A 233 -21.84 -11.19 2.60
C GLU A 233 -21.26 -10.35 1.46
N ILE A 234 -20.19 -10.83 0.84
CA ILE A 234 -19.56 -10.22 -0.33
C ILE A 234 -20.51 -10.23 -1.55
N GLU A 235 -21.20 -11.35 -1.84
CA GLU A 235 -22.22 -11.39 -2.91
C GLU A 235 -23.38 -10.43 -2.65
N ARG A 236 -23.84 -10.30 -1.40
CA ARG A 236 -24.95 -9.40 -1.03
C ARG A 236 -24.61 -7.93 -1.25
N ARG A 237 -23.38 -7.51 -0.94
CA ARG A 237 -22.92 -6.12 -1.14
C ARG A 237 -22.86 -5.75 -2.63
N ASN A 238 -22.56 -6.71 -3.50
CA ASN A 238 -22.49 -6.48 -4.95
C ASN A 238 -23.85 -6.44 -5.65
N LYS A 239 -24.90 -7.02 -5.07
CA LYS A 239 -26.29 -6.92 -5.60
C LYS A 239 -27.01 -5.62 -5.22
N SER A 240 -26.44 -4.79 -4.35
CA SER A 240 -27.03 -3.52 -3.90
C SER A 240 -26.39 -2.27 -4.54
N LYS A 241 -25.56 -2.44 -5.57
CA LYS A 241 -25.08 -1.38 -6.46
C LYS A 241 -25.73 -1.54 -7.83
#